data_AF-A0A7C1BR70-F1
#
_entry.id   AF-A0A7C1BR70-F1
#
_cell.length_a   1.000
_cell.length_b   1.000
_cell.length_c   1.000
_cell.angle_alpha   90.00
_cell.angle_beta   90.00
_cell.angle_gamma   90.00
#
_symmetry.space_group_name_H-M   'P 1'
#
loop_
_entity.id
_entity.type
_entity.pdbx_description
1 polymer ?
#
loop_
_entity_poly.entity_id
_entity_poly.type
_entity_poly.pdbx_seq_one_letter_code
_entity_poly.pdbx_strand_id
1 'polypeptide(L)'
;MSVFHESIFKTYLNGLVETAKRRDAREESFYPVLADFLRDFASATGHKNVHVTVQPRPTEGGNPDFRVWDGQEAIVGYIEAKPPHENLDKIEGTQQLRRYLDTFPNVILTNFSEFRLYRNGRRVETALLARPVVIFELQSPPPLHDPQGTAELLELFFSFSLPPSFNAKDLAVALAKRTRLLRDAVLNDLK
;
A
#
# COMPACT_ATOMS: atom_id res chain seq x y z
N MET A 1 5.65 13.21 -11.58
CA MET A 1 4.67 13.02 -10.49
C MET A 1 3.64 14.14 -10.50
N SER A 2 2.35 13.82 -10.32
CA SER A 2 1.30 14.85 -10.22
C SER A 2 1.45 15.65 -8.92
N VAL A 3 1.24 16.97 -8.96
CA VAL A 3 1.23 17.87 -7.78
C VAL A 3 0.26 17.34 -6.71
N PHE A 4 -0.81 16.66 -7.13
CA PHE A 4 -1.79 16.05 -6.23
C PHE A 4 -1.20 14.90 -5.39
N HIS A 5 -0.36 14.04 -5.97
CA HIS A 5 0.28 12.94 -5.24
C HIS A 5 1.24 13.47 -4.17
N GLU A 6 1.97 14.54 -4.48
CA GLU A 6 2.91 15.16 -3.54
C GLU A 6 2.22 15.65 -2.27
N SER A 7 1.07 16.31 -2.42
CA SER A 7 0.28 16.83 -1.30
C SER A 7 -0.23 15.72 -0.39
N ILE A 8 -0.71 14.62 -0.97
CA ILE A 8 -1.20 13.45 -0.24
C ILE A 8 -0.05 12.80 0.56
N PHE A 9 1.12 12.61 -0.06
CA PHE A 9 2.27 12.04 0.65
C PHE A 9 2.77 12.92 1.78
N LYS A 10 2.84 14.24 1.57
CA LYS A 10 3.21 15.19 2.63
C LYS A 10 2.21 15.15 3.80
N THR A 11 0.92 15.06 3.50
CA THR A 11 -0.14 14.95 4.51
C THR A 11 0.01 13.66 5.31
N TYR A 12 0.23 12.53 4.63
CA TYR A 12 0.50 11.24 5.26
C TYR A 12 1.71 11.28 6.20
N LEU A 13 2.85 11.78 5.71
CA LEU A 13 4.08 11.85 6.49
C LEU A 13 3.97 12.78 7.70
N ASN A 14 3.26 13.90 7.57
CA ASN A 14 2.95 14.78 8.71
C ASN A 14 2.08 14.04 9.74
N GLY A 15 1.08 13.27 9.31
CA GLY A 15 0.27 12.45 10.20
C GLY A 15 1.09 11.42 10.98
N LEU A 16 2.09 10.81 10.33
CA LEU A 16 3.01 9.88 11.01
C LEU A 16 3.86 10.61 12.06
N VAL A 17 4.41 11.77 11.73
CA VAL A 17 5.19 12.59 12.68
C VAL A 17 4.35 12.99 13.89
N GLU A 18 3.13 13.49 13.68
CA GLU A 18 2.24 13.88 14.78
C GLU A 18 1.81 12.69 15.65
N THR A 19 1.71 11.50 15.05
CA THR A 19 1.46 10.27 15.81
C THR A 19 2.69 9.85 16.61
N ALA A 20 3.88 9.90 16.01
CA ALA A 20 5.15 9.53 16.64
C ALA A 20 5.54 10.42 17.84
N LYS A 21 5.09 11.67 17.87
CA LYS A 21 5.28 12.58 19.01
C LYS A 21 4.52 12.16 20.28
N ARG A 22 3.52 11.28 20.16
CA ARG A 22 2.75 10.78 21.31
C ARG A 22 3.57 9.74 22.06
N ARG A 23 3.70 9.91 23.37
CA ARG A 23 4.59 9.08 24.22
C ARG A 23 4.16 7.62 24.33
N ASP A 24 2.89 7.33 24.11
CA ASP A 24 2.26 6.01 24.17
C ASP A 24 1.93 5.45 22.78
N ALA A 25 2.47 6.05 21.71
CA ALA A 25 2.27 5.56 20.36
C ALA A 25 2.80 4.13 20.22
N ARG A 26 1.93 3.25 19.73
CA ARG A 26 2.26 1.87 19.33
C ARG A 26 1.99 1.70 17.85
N GLU A 27 2.28 0.53 17.31
CA GLU A 27 2.03 0.20 15.90
C GLU A 27 0.61 0.57 15.45
N GLU A 28 -0.40 0.23 16.25
CA GLU A 28 -1.80 0.47 15.93
C GLU A 28 -2.17 1.96 15.95
N SER A 29 -1.39 2.81 16.63
CA SER A 29 -1.61 4.25 16.67
C SER A 29 -1.46 4.89 15.28
N PHE A 30 -0.68 4.27 14.38
CA PHE A 30 -0.45 4.74 13.02
C PHE A 30 -1.50 4.23 12.02
N TYR A 31 -2.36 3.28 12.42
CA TYR A 31 -3.34 2.67 11.52
C TYR A 31 -4.34 3.67 10.93
N PRO A 32 -4.89 4.64 11.69
CA PRO A 32 -5.77 5.65 11.11
C PRO A 32 -5.08 6.46 10.01
N VAL A 33 -3.81 6.84 10.23
CA VAL A 33 -3.03 7.64 9.27
C VAL A 33 -2.79 6.86 7.97
N LEU A 34 -2.46 5.57 8.06
CA LEU A 34 -2.32 4.71 6.89
C LEU A 34 -3.66 4.48 6.18
N ALA A 35 -4.75 4.28 6.93
CA ALA A 35 -6.07 4.08 6.34
C ALA A 35 -6.56 5.32 5.59
N ASP A 36 -6.36 6.52 6.15
CA ASP A 36 -6.71 7.78 5.50
C ASP A 36 -5.87 7.99 4.23
N PHE A 37 -4.56 7.76 4.31
CA PHE A 37 -3.67 7.82 3.14
C PHE A 37 -4.12 6.93 1.99
N LEU A 38 -4.48 5.68 2.28
CA LEU A 38 -4.96 4.74 1.26
C LEU A 38 -6.27 5.21 0.62
N ARG A 39 -7.21 5.75 1.40
CA ARG A 39 -8.47 6.28 0.89
C ARG A 39 -8.27 7.52 0.03
N ASP A 40 -7.42 8.44 0.47
CA ASP A 40 -7.11 9.68 -0.25
C ASP A 40 -6.40 9.39 -1.57
N PHE A 41 -5.41 8.50 -1.55
CA PHE A 41 -4.70 8.08 -2.75
C PHE A 41 -5.62 7.37 -3.75
N ALA A 42 -6.45 6.44 -3.28
CA ALA A 42 -7.42 5.74 -4.11
C ALA A 42 -8.42 6.72 -4.77
N SER A 43 -8.95 7.67 -4.01
CA SER A 43 -9.87 8.68 -4.51
C SER A 43 -9.22 9.55 -5.60
N ALA A 44 -7.98 9.98 -5.37
CA ALA A 44 -7.21 10.81 -6.31
C ALA A 44 -6.86 10.09 -7.63
N THR A 45 -6.70 8.77 -7.59
CA THR A 45 -6.34 7.93 -8.75
C THR A 45 -7.55 7.29 -9.44
N GLY A 46 -8.78 7.67 -9.05
CA GLY A 46 -10.02 7.24 -9.70
C GLY A 46 -10.60 5.91 -9.19
N HIS A 47 -10.01 5.33 -8.14
CA HIS A 47 -10.56 4.19 -7.40
C HIS A 47 -11.57 4.69 -6.35
N LYS A 48 -12.70 5.22 -6.84
CA LYS A 48 -13.76 5.77 -6.00
C LYS A 48 -14.42 4.65 -5.18
N ASN A 49 -14.76 4.96 -3.93
CA ASN A 49 -15.44 4.06 -2.97
C ASN A 49 -14.57 2.98 -2.32
N VAL A 50 -13.23 3.09 -2.39
CA VAL A 50 -12.36 2.19 -1.63
C VAL A 50 -12.72 2.23 -0.15
N HIS A 51 -12.95 1.06 0.41
CA HIS A 51 -13.19 0.88 1.84
C HIS A 51 -11.99 0.18 2.48
N VAL A 52 -11.45 0.75 3.54
CA VAL A 52 -10.32 0.20 4.30
C VAL A 52 -10.83 -0.26 5.65
N THR A 53 -10.84 -1.58 5.87
CA THR A 53 -11.15 -2.20 7.15
C THR A 53 -9.86 -2.44 7.92
N VAL A 54 -9.68 -1.72 9.03
CA VAL A 54 -8.59 -1.94 9.99
C VAL A 54 -8.97 -3.08 10.93
N GLN A 55 -8.03 -3.98 11.22
CA GLN A 55 -8.20 -5.16 12.08
C GLN A 55 -9.47 -5.95 11.69
N PRO A 56 -9.52 -6.49 10.45
CA PRO A 56 -10.69 -7.19 9.95
C PRO A 56 -11.00 -8.44 10.77
N ARG A 57 -12.25 -8.92 10.67
CA ARG A 57 -12.66 -10.18 11.29
C ARG A 57 -11.81 -11.36 10.83
N PRO A 58 -11.67 -12.39 11.68
CA PRO A 58 -10.82 -13.51 11.34
C PRO A 58 -11.17 -14.25 10.05
N THR A 59 -10.15 -14.73 9.35
CA THR A 59 -10.30 -15.61 8.17
C THR A 59 -9.49 -16.89 8.33
N GLU A 60 -9.79 -17.92 7.52
CA GLU A 60 -9.00 -19.16 7.49
C GLU A 60 -7.52 -18.92 7.12
N GLY A 61 -7.23 -17.88 6.33
CA GLY A 61 -5.87 -17.46 5.97
C GLY A 61 -5.13 -16.66 7.05
N GLY A 62 -5.80 -16.38 8.18
CA GLY A 62 -5.36 -15.45 9.20
C GLY A 62 -5.77 -14.00 8.93
N ASN A 63 -5.21 -13.07 9.69
CA ASN A 63 -5.75 -11.71 9.83
C ASN A 63 -4.66 -10.69 9.59
N PRO A 64 -4.47 -10.24 8.34
CA PRO A 64 -3.68 -9.07 8.08
C PRO A 64 -4.26 -7.85 8.80
N ASP A 65 -3.42 -6.88 9.14
CA ASP A 65 -3.83 -5.66 9.84
C ASP A 65 -4.89 -4.84 9.08
N PHE A 66 -4.87 -4.89 7.76
CA PHE A 66 -5.86 -4.21 6.91
C PHE A 66 -6.42 -5.12 5.84
N ARG A 67 -7.69 -4.88 5.52
CA ARG A 67 -8.35 -5.38 4.31
C ARG A 67 -8.89 -4.21 3.50
N VAL A 68 -8.53 -4.16 2.24
CA VAL A 68 -8.93 -3.11 1.31
C VAL A 68 -9.93 -3.67 0.31
N TRP A 69 -11.06 -2.97 0.17
CA TRP A 69 -12.15 -3.32 -0.73
C TRP A 69 -12.32 -2.25 -1.80
N ASP A 70 -12.84 -2.64 -2.97
CA ASP A 70 -13.08 -1.73 -4.09
C ASP A 70 -14.37 -0.89 -3.95
N GLY A 71 -15.19 -1.19 -2.93
CA GLY A 71 -16.48 -0.55 -2.68
C GLY A 71 -17.68 -1.26 -3.32
N GLN A 72 -17.46 -2.38 -4.02
CA GLN A 72 -18.48 -3.18 -4.73
C GLN A 72 -18.39 -4.68 -4.37
N GLU A 73 -17.95 -4.97 -3.14
CA GLU A 73 -17.79 -6.31 -2.55
C GLU A 73 -16.52 -7.09 -2.92
N ALA A 74 -15.68 -6.59 -3.84
CA ALA A 74 -14.41 -7.26 -4.15
C ALA A 74 -13.26 -6.79 -3.25
N ILE A 75 -12.43 -7.74 -2.83
CA ILE A 75 -11.20 -7.44 -2.08
C ILE A 75 -10.12 -7.01 -3.07
N VAL A 76 -9.64 -5.78 -2.92
CA VAL A 76 -8.47 -5.26 -3.62
C VAL A 76 -7.22 -5.94 -3.09
N GLY A 77 -7.08 -6.05 -1.77
CA GLY A 77 -5.92 -6.70 -1.18
C GLY A 77 -5.85 -6.53 0.33
N TYR A 78 -4.72 -6.94 0.88
CA TYR A 78 -4.45 -6.95 2.30
C TYR A 78 -3.17 -6.17 2.60
N ILE A 79 -3.06 -5.66 3.81
CA ILE A 79 -1.84 -4.96 4.25
C ILE A 79 -1.47 -5.50 5.62
N GLU A 80 -0.21 -5.88 5.76
CA GLU A 80 0.43 -6.20 7.03
C GLU A 80 1.32 -5.02 7.41
N ALA A 81 1.01 -4.39 8.55
CA ALA A 81 1.84 -3.35 9.12
C ALA A 81 2.81 -3.97 10.12
N LYS A 82 3.89 -3.24 10.40
CA LYS A 82 4.89 -3.56 11.40
C LYS A 82 5.31 -2.29 12.14
N PRO A 83 5.95 -2.41 13.31
CA PRO A 83 6.41 -1.24 14.04
C PRO A 83 7.32 -0.38 13.15
N PRO A 84 7.26 0.96 13.27
CA PRO A 84 8.01 1.87 12.41
C PRO A 84 9.53 1.62 12.28
N HIS A 85 10.15 1.04 13.31
CA HIS A 85 11.59 0.75 13.35
C HIS A 85 11.95 -0.67 12.89
N GLU A 86 10.95 -1.46 12.51
CA GLU A 86 11.17 -2.86 12.15
C GLU A 86 11.85 -2.99 10.78
N ASN A 87 12.79 -3.93 10.69
CA ASN A 87 13.45 -4.24 9.43
C ASN A 87 12.59 -5.23 8.64
N LEU A 88 12.01 -4.76 7.53
CA LEU A 88 11.13 -5.55 6.68
C LEU A 88 11.82 -6.80 6.07
N ASP A 89 13.14 -6.79 5.86
CA ASP A 89 13.88 -7.98 5.39
C ASP A 89 13.81 -9.13 6.40
N LYS A 90 13.82 -8.83 7.70
CA LYS A 90 13.64 -9.85 8.74
C LYS A 90 12.21 -10.38 8.75
N ILE A 91 11.25 -9.49 8.51
CA ILE A 91 9.82 -9.82 8.51
C ILE A 91 9.45 -10.75 7.34
N GLU A 92 10.07 -10.59 6.18
CA GLU A 92 9.97 -11.51 5.03
C GLU A 92 10.32 -12.96 5.37
N GLY A 93 11.21 -13.17 6.35
CA GLY A 93 11.59 -14.49 6.83
C GLY A 93 10.58 -15.16 7.75
N THR A 94 9.59 -14.42 8.27
CA THR A 94 8.68 -14.93 9.30
C THR A 94 7.65 -15.92 8.75
N GLN A 95 7.28 -16.91 9.58
CA GLN A 95 6.25 -17.88 9.22
C GLN A 95 4.88 -17.22 8.98
N GLN A 96 4.57 -16.17 9.74
CA GLN A 96 3.32 -15.43 9.60
C GLN A 96 3.21 -14.78 8.23
N LEU A 97 4.22 -14.01 7.80
CA LEU A 97 4.16 -13.35 6.51
C LEU A 97 4.16 -14.36 5.37
N ARG A 98 4.95 -15.44 5.44
CA ARG A 98 4.90 -16.52 4.44
C ARG A 98 3.50 -17.09 4.27
N ARG A 99 2.80 -17.40 5.38
CA ARG A 99 1.40 -17.86 5.33
C ARG A 99 0.48 -16.86 4.65
N TYR A 100 0.64 -15.56 4.92
CA TYR A 100 -0.17 -14.52 4.27
C TYR A 100 0.13 -14.41 2.78
N LEU A 101 1.40 -14.48 2.39
CA LEU A 101 1.83 -14.45 0.99
C LEU A 101 1.37 -15.67 0.19
N ASP A 102 1.25 -16.83 0.83
CA ASP A 102 0.71 -18.06 0.25
C ASP A 102 -0.82 -18.02 0.13
N THR A 103 -1.50 -17.33 1.06
CA THR A 103 -2.97 -17.31 1.12
C THR A 103 -3.59 -16.17 0.32
N PHE A 104 -2.99 -14.99 0.38
CA PHE A 104 -3.57 -13.78 -0.18
C PHE A 104 -2.83 -13.34 -1.46
N PRO A 105 -3.54 -13.14 -2.58
CA PRO A 105 -2.91 -12.91 -3.87
C PRO A 105 -2.41 -11.48 -4.06
N ASN A 106 -2.79 -10.54 -3.19
CA ASN A 106 -2.35 -9.16 -3.22
C ASN A 106 -2.10 -8.63 -1.81
N VAL A 107 -0.83 -8.46 -1.44
CA VAL A 107 -0.41 -8.07 -0.09
C VAL A 107 0.59 -6.92 -0.14
N ILE A 108 0.41 -5.90 0.70
CA ILE A 108 1.46 -4.93 1.02
C ILE A 108 2.03 -5.28 2.40
N LEU A 109 3.35 -5.33 2.51
CA LEU A 109 4.07 -5.25 3.77
C LEU A 109 4.60 -3.82 3.96
N THR A 110 4.42 -3.23 5.14
CA THR A 110 4.91 -1.88 5.42
C THR A 110 5.31 -1.66 6.88
N ASN A 111 6.28 -0.77 7.10
CA ASN A 111 6.56 -0.15 8.40
C ASN A 111 6.18 1.35 8.38
N PHE A 112 5.16 1.70 7.60
CA PHE A 112 4.65 3.07 7.35
C PHE A 112 5.57 4.00 6.54
N SER A 113 6.83 3.64 6.32
CA SER A 113 7.78 4.46 5.55
C SER A 113 8.27 3.75 4.29
N GLU A 114 8.38 2.42 4.34
CA GLU A 114 8.68 1.54 3.22
C GLU A 114 7.46 0.68 2.90
N PHE A 115 7.22 0.44 1.61
CA PHE A 115 6.13 -0.37 1.10
C PHE A 115 6.69 -1.46 0.18
N ARG A 116 6.26 -2.70 0.38
CA ARG A 116 6.61 -3.84 -0.47
C ARG A 116 5.35 -4.52 -0.95
N LEU A 117 5.13 -4.53 -2.27
CA LEU A 117 3.96 -5.15 -2.87
C LEU A 117 4.27 -6.58 -3.30
N TYR A 118 3.36 -7.48 -2.97
CA TYR A 118 3.42 -8.89 -3.29
C TYR A 118 2.21 -9.33 -4.12
N ARG A 119 2.48 -10.13 -5.14
CA ARG A 119 1.49 -10.77 -6.02
C ARG A 119 1.68 -12.26 -6.02
N ASN A 120 0.68 -13.01 -5.56
CA ASN A 120 0.72 -14.47 -5.50
C ASN A 120 2.03 -14.98 -4.89
N GLY A 121 2.39 -14.44 -3.72
CA GLY A 121 3.61 -14.77 -2.99
C GLY A 121 4.93 -14.18 -3.52
N ARG A 122 4.93 -13.48 -4.66
CA ARG A 122 6.14 -12.88 -5.25
C ARG A 122 6.19 -11.37 -5.03
N ARG A 123 7.32 -10.85 -4.56
CA ARG A 123 7.54 -9.39 -4.48
C ARG A 123 7.60 -8.83 -5.90
N VAL A 124 6.76 -7.84 -6.19
CA VAL A 124 6.69 -7.20 -7.51
C VAL A 124 7.20 -5.77 -7.50
N GLU A 125 7.00 -5.03 -6.40
CA GLU A 125 7.45 -3.65 -6.27
C GLU A 125 7.89 -3.34 -4.84
N THR A 126 8.78 -2.38 -4.70
CA THR A 126 9.24 -1.86 -3.41
C THR A 126 9.57 -0.38 -3.54
N ALA A 127 9.08 0.42 -2.59
CA ALA A 127 9.34 1.85 -2.57
C ALA A 127 9.56 2.34 -1.14
N LEU A 128 10.55 3.21 -0.97
CA LEU A 128 10.81 3.91 0.28
C LEU A 128 10.28 5.35 0.15
N LEU A 129 9.14 5.64 0.78
CA LEU A 129 8.52 6.96 0.69
C LEU A 129 9.32 8.02 1.45
N ALA A 130 9.85 7.66 2.62
CA ALA A 130 10.62 8.55 3.48
C ALA A 130 11.55 7.75 4.40
N ARG A 131 12.62 8.37 4.90
CA ARG A 131 13.55 7.70 5.83
C ARG A 131 12.93 7.58 7.23
N PRO A 132 12.79 6.36 7.81
CA PRO A 132 12.13 6.17 9.09
C PRO A 132 12.74 7.01 10.23
N VAL A 133 14.08 7.13 10.27
CA VAL A 133 14.80 7.92 11.28
C VAL A 133 14.27 9.36 11.38
N VAL A 134 13.93 9.99 10.25
CA VAL A 134 13.47 11.38 10.25
C VAL A 134 12.07 11.51 10.85
N ILE A 135 11.20 10.52 10.62
CA ILE A 135 9.83 10.50 11.11
C ILE A 135 9.77 10.10 12.58
N PHE A 136 10.42 8.99 12.94
CA PHE A 136 10.16 8.28 14.19
C PHE A 136 11.19 8.57 15.28
N GLU A 137 12.41 9.02 14.91
CA GLU A 137 13.44 9.41 15.88
C GLU A 137 13.56 10.93 15.96
N LEU A 138 13.70 11.62 14.82
CA LEU A 138 13.81 13.08 14.77
C LEU A 138 12.46 13.79 14.84
N GLN A 139 11.34 13.06 14.66
CA GLN A 139 9.97 13.58 14.77
C GLN A 139 9.75 14.87 13.96
N SER A 140 10.34 14.92 12.77
CA SER A 140 10.37 16.07 11.88
C SER A 140 9.79 15.72 10.50
N PRO A 141 9.18 16.66 9.77
CA PRO A 141 8.68 16.39 8.43
C PRO A 141 9.80 15.89 7.51
N PRO A 142 9.76 14.63 7.03
CA PRO A 142 10.81 14.09 6.19
C PRO A 142 10.70 14.61 4.75
N PRO A 143 11.82 14.72 4.01
CA PRO A 143 11.74 14.83 2.57
C PRO A 143 11.18 13.54 1.96
N LEU A 144 10.44 13.67 0.85
CA LEU A 144 10.04 12.53 0.03
C LEU A 144 11.31 11.88 -0.57
N HIS A 145 11.41 10.57 -0.46
CA HIS A 145 12.54 9.79 -0.97
C HIS A 145 12.23 9.19 -2.34
N ASP A 146 11.27 8.27 -2.42
CA ASP A 146 10.78 7.70 -3.69
C ASP A 146 9.25 7.82 -3.81
N PRO A 147 8.75 9.04 -4.08
CA PRO A 147 7.31 9.26 -4.15
C PRO A 147 6.72 8.74 -5.47
N GLN A 148 7.51 8.64 -6.55
CA GLN A 148 7.02 8.07 -7.81
C GLN A 148 6.86 6.55 -7.71
N GLY A 149 7.87 5.82 -7.24
CA GLY A 149 7.76 4.38 -7.02
C GLY A 149 6.68 4.03 -6.00
N THR A 150 6.48 4.86 -4.96
CA THR A 150 5.37 4.68 -4.02
C THR A 150 4.01 4.84 -4.71
N ALA A 151 3.86 5.84 -5.60
CA ALA A 151 2.62 6.03 -6.35
C ALA A 151 2.35 4.84 -7.29
N GLU A 152 3.35 4.40 -8.05
CA GLU A 152 3.26 3.27 -8.98
C GLU A 152 2.91 1.96 -8.24
N LEU A 153 3.53 1.72 -7.07
CA LEU A 153 3.22 0.58 -6.21
C LEU A 153 1.75 0.59 -5.76
N LEU A 154 1.25 1.74 -5.31
CA LEU A 154 -0.14 1.86 -4.86
C LEU A 154 -1.13 1.76 -6.02
N GLU A 155 -0.84 2.37 -7.16
CA GLU A 155 -1.65 2.19 -8.38
C GLU A 155 -1.70 0.72 -8.79
N LEU A 156 -0.56 0.02 -8.76
CA LEU A 156 -0.51 -1.41 -9.00
C LEU A 156 -1.38 -2.15 -7.99
N PHE A 157 -1.27 -1.85 -6.69
CA PHE A 157 -2.09 -2.47 -5.64
C PHE A 157 -3.60 -2.28 -5.91
N PHE A 158 -4.06 -1.06 -6.14
CA PHE A 158 -5.47 -0.72 -6.38
C PHE A 158 -6.00 -1.21 -7.74
N SER A 159 -5.12 -1.42 -8.73
CA SER A 159 -5.49 -2.01 -10.01
C SER A 159 -5.79 -3.51 -9.94
N PHE A 160 -5.58 -4.15 -8.77
CA PHE A 160 -5.94 -5.55 -8.62
C PHE A 160 -7.44 -5.75 -8.68
N SER A 161 -7.82 -6.69 -9.52
CA SER A 161 -9.11 -7.34 -9.45
C SER A 161 -8.84 -8.84 -9.37
N LEU A 162 -9.47 -9.52 -8.42
CA LEU A 162 -9.63 -10.95 -8.59
C LEU A 162 -10.40 -11.19 -9.88
N PRO A 163 -10.04 -12.20 -10.67
CA PRO A 163 -10.93 -12.72 -11.69
C PRO A 163 -12.34 -12.85 -11.11
N PRO A 164 -13.37 -12.20 -11.67
CA PRO A 164 -14.65 -12.89 -11.71
C PRO A 164 -14.42 -14.23 -12.43
N SER A 165 -15.31 -15.21 -12.32
CA SER A 165 -15.34 -16.29 -13.30
C SER A 165 -15.34 -15.66 -14.71
N PHE A 166 -14.19 -15.63 -15.37
CA PHE A 166 -13.95 -14.67 -16.46
C PHE A 166 -14.85 -14.98 -17.65
N ASN A 167 -15.49 -13.95 -18.19
CA ASN A 167 -15.86 -13.92 -19.60
C ASN A 167 -14.80 -13.11 -20.38
N ALA A 168 -14.75 -13.26 -21.71
CA ALA A 168 -13.72 -12.67 -22.56
C ALA A 168 -13.65 -11.13 -22.51
N LYS A 169 -14.75 -10.45 -22.16
CA LYS A 169 -14.83 -8.98 -22.10
C LYS A 169 -14.03 -8.44 -20.91
N ASP A 170 -14.12 -9.09 -19.76
CA ASP A 170 -13.44 -8.65 -18.53
C ASP A 170 -11.92 -8.79 -18.66
N LEU A 171 -11.46 -9.85 -19.35
CA LEU A 171 -10.05 -10.03 -19.68
C LEU A 171 -9.52 -8.91 -20.60
N ALA A 172 -10.28 -8.54 -21.63
CA ALA A 172 -9.90 -7.47 -22.55
C ALA A 172 -9.76 -6.11 -21.86
N VAL A 173 -10.66 -5.79 -20.92
CA VAL A 173 -10.61 -4.55 -20.13
C VAL A 173 -9.39 -4.53 -19.20
N ALA A 174 -9.13 -5.63 -18.48
CA ALA A 174 -7.97 -5.73 -17.59
C ALA A 174 -6.64 -5.60 -18.35
N LEU A 175 -6.53 -6.25 -19.52
CA LEU A 175 -5.37 -6.14 -20.40
C LEU A 175 -5.19 -4.70 -20.91
N ALA A 176 -6.25 -4.04 -21.37
CA ALA A 176 -6.16 -2.66 -21.85
C ALA A 176 -5.66 -1.69 -20.77
N LYS A 177 -6.13 -1.84 -19.52
CA LYS A 177 -5.62 -1.05 -18.38
C LYS A 177 -4.12 -1.29 -18.15
N ARG A 178 -3.67 -2.56 -18.12
CA ARG A 178 -2.25 -2.90 -17.93
C ARG A 178 -1.37 -2.38 -19.07
N THR A 179 -1.81 -2.49 -20.31
CA THR A 179 -1.07 -1.96 -21.47
C THR A 179 -0.93 -0.44 -21.40
N ARG A 180 -1.95 0.28 -20.91
CA ARG A 180 -1.87 1.72 -20.72
C ARG A 180 -0.86 2.10 -19.64
N LEU A 181 -0.91 1.44 -18.48
CA LEU A 181 0.06 1.66 -17.40
C LEU A 181 1.50 1.39 -17.87
N LEU A 182 1.73 0.27 -18.56
CA LEU A 182 3.05 -0.07 -19.13
C LEU A 182 3.52 0.97 -20.16
N ARG A 183 2.64 1.44 -21.03
CA ARG A 183 2.97 2.49 -22.01
C ARG A 183 3.36 3.78 -21.31
N ASP A 184 2.60 4.19 -20.29
CA ASP A 184 2.84 5.44 -19.57
C ASP A 184 4.16 5.38 -18.79
N ALA A 185 4.49 4.22 -18.20
CA ALA A 185 5.78 3.98 -17.55
C ALA A 185 6.96 4.12 -18.53
N VAL A 186 6.91 3.45 -19.68
CA VAL A 186 7.98 3.52 -20.71
C VAL A 186 8.15 4.94 -21.26
N LEU A 187 7.07 5.69 -21.45
CA LEU A 187 7.14 7.08 -21.93
C LEU A 187 7.73 8.04 -20.90
N ASN A 188 7.64 7.73 -19.61
CA ASN A 188 8.27 8.51 -18.55
C ASN A 188 9.77 8.22 -18.46
N ASP A 189 10.20 6.97 -18.71
CA ASP A 189 11.63 6.59 -18.71
C ASP A 189 12.42 7.15 -19.91
N LEU A 190 11.73 7.60 -20.96
CA LEU A 190 12.33 8.16 -22.17
C LEU A 190 12.48 9.70 -22.14
N LYS A 191 12.17 10.34 -21.02
CA LYS A 191 12.31 11.80 -20.81
C LYS A 191 13.45 12.12 -19.86
#